data_AF-R6YDV7-F1
#
_entry.id   AF-R6YDV7-F1
#
_cell.length_a   1.000
_cell.length_b   1.000
_cell.length_c   1.000
_cell.angle_alpha   90.00
_cell.angle_beta   90.00
_cell.angle_gamma   90.00
#
_symmetry.space_group_name_H-M   'P 1'
#
loop_
_entity.id
_entity.type
_entity.pdbx_description
1 polymer ?
#
loop_
_entity_poly.entity_id
_entity_poly.type
_entity_poly.pdbx_seq_one_letter_code
_entity_poly.pdbx_strand_id
1 'polypeptide(L)'
;MKKLFFLLCLALGMVSCEKDPNLDDLSSQLVVYTDYDKNAAFDSFQTYYLPDSILLLNSSKNKTYWSDENAQAIIQEVANNLNERGYVRITDPQFKSDADLGVQVSYLAQQTEVITGNYPGNWWNCAYWGSYWGGWYYPYPLTYSYNTNALVMELLNLTNPTSSLQSSNKLPVIWYANASGYKYGNSDYNLDLLLDAVDQAFEQSSYISANN
;
A
#
# COMPACT_ATOMS: atom_id res chain seq x y z
N MET A 1 1.14 10.03 -67.81
CA MET A 1 0.67 10.71 -66.59
C MET A 1 0.27 9.78 -65.43
N LYS A 2 0.48 8.44 -65.50
CA LYS A 2 0.21 7.52 -64.37
C LYS A 2 1.45 7.12 -63.56
N LYS A 3 2.66 7.16 -64.15
CA LYS A 3 3.92 6.81 -63.47
C LYS A 3 4.46 7.92 -62.55
N LEU A 4 4.13 9.19 -62.83
CA LEU A 4 4.57 10.34 -62.04
C LEU A 4 3.76 10.50 -60.73
N PHE A 5 2.49 10.06 -60.73
CA PHE A 5 1.63 10.10 -59.55
C PHE A 5 2.03 9.05 -58.50
N PHE A 6 2.52 7.89 -58.95
CA PHE A 6 2.98 6.81 -58.06
C PHE A 6 4.29 7.14 -57.31
N LEU A 7 5.16 7.94 -57.92
CA LEU A 7 6.40 8.40 -57.28
C LEU A 7 6.17 9.52 -56.25
N LEU A 8 5.10 10.31 -56.41
CA LEU A 8 4.76 11.37 -55.45
C LEU A 8 4.15 10.83 -54.15
N CYS A 9 3.36 9.75 -54.22
CA CYS A 9 2.79 9.10 -53.03
C CYS A 9 3.85 8.33 -52.20
N LEU A 10 4.91 7.82 -52.83
CA LEU A 10 5.98 7.09 -52.12
C LEU A 10 6.93 8.02 -51.34
N ALA A 11 7.02 9.30 -51.74
CA ALA A 11 7.86 10.30 -51.08
C ALA A 11 7.22 10.89 -49.81
N LEU A 12 5.90 10.76 -49.63
CA LEU A 12 5.16 11.28 -48.47
C LEU A 12 5.09 10.29 -47.29
N GLY A 13 5.55 9.04 -47.45
CA GLY A 13 5.51 8.01 -46.40
C GLY A 13 6.73 8.00 -45.46
N MET A 14 7.79 8.76 -45.75
CA MET A 14 9.06 8.73 -45.00
C MET A 14 9.24 9.92 -44.04
N VAL A 15 8.18 10.69 -43.79
CA VAL A 15 8.17 11.72 -42.73
C VAL A 15 7.14 11.37 -41.67
N SER A 16 7.10 10.11 -41.26
CA SER A 16 6.64 9.76 -39.92
C SER A 16 7.84 9.93 -38.99
N CYS A 17 8.22 11.17 -38.72
CA CYS A 17 8.91 11.48 -37.46
C CYS A 17 7.86 11.29 -36.36
N GLU A 18 7.65 10.03 -35.97
CA GLU A 18 7.10 9.79 -34.65
C GLU A 18 8.11 10.41 -33.70
N LYS A 19 7.73 11.51 -33.06
CA LYS A 19 8.59 12.15 -32.06
C LYS A 19 8.85 11.06 -31.04
N ASP A 20 10.11 10.66 -30.88
CA ASP A 20 10.46 9.69 -29.83
C ASP A 20 9.80 10.17 -28.54
N PRO A 21 8.98 9.32 -27.89
CA PRO A 21 8.30 9.72 -26.68
C PRO A 21 9.35 10.24 -25.72
N ASN A 22 9.16 11.47 -25.22
CA ASN A 22 10.08 12.02 -24.24
C ASN A 22 9.91 11.23 -22.94
N LEU A 23 10.75 10.21 -22.76
CA LEU A 23 10.73 9.35 -21.58
C LEU A 23 11.33 10.03 -20.34
N ASP A 24 11.87 11.24 -20.48
CA ASP A 24 12.44 12.02 -19.37
C ASP A 24 11.38 12.35 -18.28
N ASP A 25 10.09 12.37 -18.65
CA ASP A 25 8.96 12.60 -17.73
C ASP A 25 8.37 11.30 -17.14
N LEU A 26 8.90 10.11 -17.50
CA LEU A 26 8.43 8.87 -16.89
C LEU A 26 8.98 8.80 -15.45
N SER A 27 8.13 9.11 -14.46
CA SER A 27 8.56 9.07 -13.06
C SER A 27 9.15 7.69 -12.73
N SER A 28 10.41 7.65 -12.32
CA SER A 28 11.05 6.44 -11.81
C SER A 28 10.53 6.02 -10.43
N GLN A 29 9.62 6.82 -9.87
CA GLN A 29 8.95 6.61 -8.59
C GLN A 29 7.86 5.52 -8.69
N LEU A 30 7.52 4.96 -7.53
CA LEU A 30 6.36 4.09 -7.42
C LEU A 30 5.08 4.94 -7.51
N VAL A 31 4.04 4.38 -8.12
CA VAL A 31 2.72 5.01 -8.14
C VAL A 31 2.05 4.71 -6.80
N VAL A 32 1.66 5.77 -6.09
CA VAL A 32 1.04 5.68 -4.75
C VAL A 32 -0.45 5.97 -4.82
N TYR A 33 -1.25 5.00 -4.40
CA TYR A 33 -2.70 5.10 -4.25
C TYR A 33 -3.09 4.95 -2.78
N THR A 34 -4.05 5.75 -2.34
CA THR A 34 -4.59 5.73 -0.98
C THR A 34 -6.11 5.84 -1.01
N ASP A 35 -6.79 5.15 -0.11
CA ASP A 35 -8.22 5.31 0.16
C ASP A 35 -8.52 5.13 1.65
N TYR A 36 -9.67 5.64 2.12
CA TYR A 36 -9.96 5.71 3.54
C TYR A 36 -11.45 5.78 3.88
N ASP A 37 -11.77 5.48 5.13
CA ASP A 37 -13.09 5.70 5.70
C ASP A 37 -13.30 7.18 6.01
N LYS A 38 -14.17 7.84 5.23
CA LYS A 38 -14.54 9.25 5.43
C LYS A 38 -15.24 9.54 6.75
N ASN A 39 -15.71 8.50 7.46
CA ASN A 39 -16.35 8.63 8.77
C ASN A 39 -15.42 8.26 9.92
N ALA A 40 -14.17 7.85 9.66
CA ALA A 40 -13.22 7.57 10.72
C ALA A 40 -12.77 8.88 11.38
N ALA A 41 -12.90 8.93 12.71
CA ALA A 41 -12.40 10.03 13.54
C ALA A 41 -10.93 9.77 13.89
N PHE A 42 -10.02 10.08 12.96
CA PHE A 42 -8.57 9.82 13.11
C PHE A 42 -7.92 10.51 14.32
N ASP A 43 -8.52 11.62 14.77
CA ASP A 43 -8.19 12.41 15.95
C ASP A 43 -8.61 11.73 17.28
N SER A 44 -9.50 10.75 17.22
CA SER A 44 -9.98 10.03 18.41
C SER A 44 -9.03 8.91 18.88
N PHE A 45 -8.01 8.58 18.09
CA PHE A 45 -7.03 7.55 18.40
C PHE A 45 -5.71 8.15 18.88
N GLN A 46 -5.04 7.48 19.82
CA GLN A 46 -3.78 7.99 20.38
C GLN A 46 -2.61 7.04 20.19
N THR A 47 -2.87 5.74 20.22
CA THR A 47 -1.83 4.69 20.22
C THR A 47 -1.96 3.77 19.03
N TYR A 48 -0.83 3.23 18.57
CA TYR A 48 -0.83 2.22 17.53
C TYR A 48 0.15 1.10 17.81
N TYR A 49 -0.11 -0.07 17.23
CA TYR A 49 0.83 -1.18 17.17
C TYR A 49 1.18 -1.50 15.72
N LEU A 50 2.48 -1.57 15.44
CA LEU A 50 3.07 -1.93 14.15
C LEU A 50 4.03 -3.10 14.38
N PRO A 51 3.83 -4.28 13.75
CA PRO A 51 4.77 -5.39 13.86
C PRO A 51 6.15 -5.08 13.26
N ASP A 52 7.22 -5.59 13.87
CA ASP A 52 8.61 -5.44 13.38
C ASP A 52 8.94 -6.36 12.17
N SER A 53 7.95 -6.69 11.36
CA SER A 53 8.12 -7.52 10.16
C SER A 53 7.07 -7.23 9.10
N ILE A 54 7.47 -7.31 7.84
CA ILE A 54 6.60 -7.12 6.67
C ILE A 54 6.12 -8.49 6.17
N LEU A 55 4.82 -8.64 5.95
CA LEU A 55 4.29 -9.88 5.37
C LEU A 55 4.67 -9.98 3.89
N LEU A 56 5.40 -11.02 3.50
CA LEU A 56 5.70 -11.27 2.10
C LEU A 56 4.54 -11.97 1.41
N LEU A 57 4.04 -11.35 0.36
CA LEU A 57 3.00 -11.89 -0.51
C LEU A 57 3.67 -12.77 -1.56
N ASN A 58 3.33 -14.05 -1.54
CA ASN A 58 3.85 -15.03 -2.51
C ASN A 58 2.84 -16.16 -2.70
N SER A 59 3.09 -17.02 -3.69
CA SER A 59 2.22 -18.16 -4.02
C SER A 59 2.29 -19.31 -3.00
N SER A 60 3.03 -19.18 -1.90
CA SER A 60 3.15 -20.21 -0.87
C SER A 60 1.90 -20.29 -0.01
N LYS A 61 1.62 -21.49 0.50
CA LYS A 61 0.56 -21.70 1.50
C LYS A 61 0.94 -21.20 2.90
N ASN A 62 2.24 -20.99 3.14
CA ASN A 62 2.75 -20.54 4.44
C ASN A 62 3.07 -19.05 4.39
N LYS A 63 2.67 -18.32 5.43
CA LYS A 63 3.05 -16.91 5.60
C LYS A 63 4.54 -16.82 5.87
N THR A 64 5.20 -15.94 5.13
CA THR A 64 6.62 -15.62 5.28
C THR A 64 6.75 -14.14 5.58
N TYR A 65 7.69 -13.78 6.45
CA TYR A 65 7.87 -12.42 6.91
C TYR A 65 9.28 -11.94 6.55
N TRP A 66 9.38 -10.70 6.09
CA TRP A 66 10.62 -9.99 5.82
C TRP A 66 10.96 -9.13 7.04
N SER A 67 12.16 -9.31 7.58
CA SER A 67 12.56 -8.72 8.87
C SER A 67 14.05 -8.36 8.94
N ASP A 68 14.74 -8.25 7.80
CA ASP A 68 16.12 -7.77 7.76
C ASP A 68 16.20 -6.24 7.91
N GLU A 69 17.40 -5.68 7.81
CA GLU A 69 17.65 -4.23 7.96
C GLU A 69 16.83 -3.36 6.99
N ASN A 70 16.61 -3.82 5.76
CA ASN A 70 15.81 -3.09 4.78
C ASN A 70 14.32 -3.11 5.17
N ALA A 71 13.83 -4.24 5.69
CA ALA A 71 12.48 -4.32 6.23
C ALA A 71 12.32 -3.39 7.45
N GLN A 72 13.33 -3.33 8.33
CA GLN A 72 13.32 -2.43 9.49
C GLN A 72 13.33 -0.96 9.07
N ALA A 73 14.05 -0.58 8.01
CA ALA A 73 14.04 0.78 7.49
C ALA A 73 12.62 1.21 7.07
N ILE A 74 11.91 0.35 6.32
CA ILE A 74 10.52 0.63 5.90
C ILE A 74 9.58 0.72 7.10
N ILE A 75 9.69 -0.21 8.06
CA ILE A 75 8.87 -0.21 9.28
C ILE A 75 9.12 1.07 10.11
N GLN A 76 10.38 1.49 10.21
CA GLN A 76 10.75 2.72 10.91
C GLN A 76 10.18 3.94 10.21
N GLU A 77 10.15 3.98 8.87
CA GLU A 77 9.58 5.09 8.11
C GLU A 77 8.07 5.22 8.31
N VAL A 78 7.35 4.09 8.33
CA VAL A 78 5.92 4.06 8.67
C VAL A 78 5.71 4.55 10.10
N ALA A 79 6.56 4.13 11.04
CA ALA A 79 6.48 4.56 12.43
C ALA A 79 6.77 6.07 12.57
N ASN A 80 7.77 6.61 11.89
CA ASN A 80 8.11 8.03 11.88
C ASN A 80 6.91 8.87 11.44
N ASN A 81 6.32 8.52 10.29
CA ASN A 81 5.17 9.23 9.75
C ASN A 81 3.98 9.27 10.71
N LEU A 82 3.67 8.17 11.40
CA LEU A 82 2.60 8.12 12.40
C LEU A 82 2.97 8.91 13.67
N ASN A 83 4.22 8.84 14.11
CA ASN A 83 4.69 9.58 15.29
C ASN A 83 4.65 11.10 15.06
N GLU A 84 5.07 11.56 13.88
CA GLU A 84 4.98 12.98 13.48
C GLU A 84 3.54 13.48 13.41
N ARG A 85 2.60 12.58 13.14
CA ARG A 85 1.14 12.82 13.15
C ARG A 85 0.52 12.71 14.55
N GLY A 86 1.33 12.54 15.59
CA GLY A 86 0.91 12.59 16.99
C GLY A 86 0.47 11.26 17.60
N TYR A 87 0.56 10.14 16.86
CA TYR A 87 0.28 8.83 17.42
C TYR A 87 1.49 8.27 18.18
N VAL A 88 1.25 7.44 19.19
CA VAL A 88 2.30 6.83 20.02
C VAL A 88 2.38 5.33 19.76
N ARG A 89 3.57 4.85 19.37
CA ARG A 89 3.80 3.42 19.12
C ARG A 89 3.86 2.63 20.42
N ILE A 90 3.10 1.54 20.50
CA ILE A 90 3.30 0.47 21.46
C ILE A 90 4.31 -0.51 20.85
N THR A 91 5.46 -0.65 21.49
CA THR A 91 6.58 -1.48 20.99
C THR A 91 6.63 -2.87 21.63
N ASP A 92 6.07 -3.05 22.81
CA ASP A 92 6.03 -4.35 23.48
C ASP A 92 4.80 -5.15 23.01
N PRO A 93 5.00 -6.33 22.36
CA PRO A 93 3.90 -7.17 21.88
C PRO A 93 2.90 -7.59 22.96
N GLN A 94 3.28 -7.58 24.24
CA GLN A 94 2.37 -7.90 25.34
C GLN A 94 1.26 -6.86 25.51
N PHE A 95 1.51 -5.60 25.14
CA PHE A 95 0.55 -4.50 25.22
C PHE A 95 -0.12 -4.19 23.88
N LYS A 96 0.05 -5.04 22.85
CA LYS A 96 -0.60 -4.87 21.53
C LYS A 96 -2.12 -4.67 21.65
N SER A 97 -2.77 -5.35 22.59
CA SER A 97 -4.23 -5.24 22.80
C SER A 97 -4.67 -3.86 23.30
N ASP A 98 -3.74 -3.05 23.78
CA ASP A 98 -4.02 -1.72 24.32
C ASP A 98 -3.94 -0.64 23.23
N ALA A 99 -3.53 -0.99 22.02
CA ALA A 99 -3.46 -0.09 20.89
C ALA A 99 -4.85 0.28 20.35
N ASP A 100 -5.06 1.57 20.07
CA ASP A 100 -6.26 2.04 19.38
C ASP A 100 -6.25 1.63 17.90
N LEU A 101 -5.05 1.67 17.30
CA LEU A 101 -4.81 1.40 15.89
C LEU A 101 -3.88 0.20 15.67
N GLY A 102 -4.20 -0.60 14.67
CA GLY A 102 -3.30 -1.64 14.15
C GLY A 102 -2.71 -1.19 12.82
N VAL A 103 -1.42 -1.38 12.62
CA VAL A 103 -0.76 -1.10 11.34
C VAL A 103 -0.20 -2.40 10.80
N GLN A 104 -0.53 -2.73 9.55
CA GLN A 104 0.06 -3.89 8.87
C GLN A 104 0.68 -3.49 7.54
N VAL A 105 1.87 -4.05 7.28
CA VAL A 105 2.65 -3.80 6.07
C VAL A 105 2.87 -5.13 5.36
N SER A 106 2.61 -5.16 4.07
CA SER A 106 2.80 -6.32 3.20
C SER A 106 3.58 -5.93 1.96
N TYR A 107 4.41 -6.84 1.44
CA TYR A 107 5.23 -6.59 0.27
C TYR A 107 5.15 -7.74 -0.74
N LEU A 108 4.92 -7.40 -2.01
CA LEU A 108 4.88 -8.31 -3.13
C LEU A 108 6.13 -8.13 -4.00
N ALA A 109 7.06 -9.07 -3.90
CA ALA A 109 8.36 -8.98 -4.58
C ALA A 109 8.35 -9.43 -6.06
N GLN A 110 7.43 -10.31 -6.46
CA GLN A 110 7.38 -10.93 -7.80
C GLN A 110 5.99 -10.86 -8.42
N GLN A 111 5.92 -11.07 -9.74
CA GLN A 111 4.68 -11.04 -10.50
C GLN A 111 3.81 -12.24 -10.16
N THR A 112 3.07 -12.16 -9.06
CA THR A 112 1.88 -12.99 -8.87
C THR A 112 0.71 -12.19 -9.41
N GLU A 113 0.08 -12.67 -10.49
CA GLU A 113 -1.26 -12.21 -10.85
C GLU A 113 -2.20 -12.52 -9.67
N VAL A 114 -2.36 -11.58 -8.75
CA VAL A 114 -3.42 -11.66 -7.76
C VAL A 114 -4.68 -11.09 -8.41
N ILE A 115 -5.18 -11.79 -9.43
CA ILE A 115 -6.51 -11.54 -9.99
C ILE A 115 -7.48 -12.37 -9.16
N THR A 116 -7.92 -11.83 -8.04
CA THR A 116 -9.11 -12.32 -7.37
C THR A 116 -10.20 -11.26 -7.55
N GLY A 117 -11.28 -11.61 -8.25
CA GLY A 117 -12.49 -10.77 -8.36
C GLY A 117 -13.16 -10.45 -7.02
N ASN A 118 -12.62 -10.99 -5.92
CA ASN A 118 -12.82 -10.56 -4.54
C ASN A 118 -11.45 -10.14 -3.99
N TYR A 119 -11.38 -9.04 -3.23
CA TYR A 119 -10.15 -8.64 -2.55
C TYR A 119 -9.48 -9.84 -1.85
N PRO A 120 -8.17 -10.11 -2.04
CA PRO A 120 -7.43 -11.17 -1.35
C PRO A 120 -7.16 -10.81 0.12
N GLY A 121 -8.15 -10.26 0.83
CA GLY A 121 -8.06 -9.77 2.21
C GLY A 121 -7.75 -10.83 3.26
N ASN A 122 -7.19 -11.99 2.90
CA ASN A 122 -6.79 -13.05 3.82
C ASN A 122 -5.25 -13.17 3.97
N TRP A 123 -4.46 -12.20 3.48
CA TRP A 123 -3.00 -12.21 3.71
C TRP A 123 -2.68 -12.14 5.19
N TRP A 124 -3.28 -11.20 5.91
CA TRP A 124 -3.28 -11.16 7.36
C TRP A 124 -4.42 -11.99 7.92
N ASN A 125 -4.19 -12.61 9.08
CA ASN A 125 -5.26 -13.26 9.84
C ASN A 125 -5.81 -12.21 10.81
N CYS A 126 -7.08 -11.82 10.69
CA CYS A 126 -7.69 -10.84 11.59
C CYS A 126 -7.58 -11.24 13.07
N ALA A 127 -7.56 -12.54 13.39
CA ALA A 127 -7.34 -13.03 14.76
C ALA A 127 -5.97 -12.66 15.35
N TYR A 128 -4.99 -12.27 14.51
CA TYR A 128 -3.73 -11.69 14.98
C TYR A 128 -3.97 -10.43 15.81
N TRP A 129 -4.96 -9.62 15.42
CA TRP A 129 -5.29 -8.34 16.08
C TRP A 129 -6.22 -8.50 17.28
N GLY A 130 -6.73 -9.71 17.52
CA GLY A 130 -7.60 -10.03 18.63
C GLY A 130 -8.53 -11.19 18.29
N SER A 131 -8.73 -12.11 19.22
CA SER A 131 -9.56 -13.31 19.00
C SER A 131 -11.04 -13.01 18.74
N TYR A 132 -11.49 -11.77 19.03
CA TYR A 132 -12.83 -11.30 18.72
C TYR A 132 -13.06 -11.16 17.22
N TRP A 133 -12.03 -10.82 16.43
CA TRP A 133 -12.17 -10.53 15.00
C TRP A 133 -12.26 -11.80 14.16
N GLY A 134 -13.33 -11.90 13.36
CA GLY A 134 -13.63 -13.01 12.47
C GLY A 134 -13.58 -12.68 10.98
N GLY A 135 -13.27 -11.43 10.62
CA GLY A 135 -13.08 -11.01 9.24
C GLY A 135 -12.71 -9.55 9.11
N TRP A 136 -12.58 -9.06 7.88
CA TRP A 136 -12.24 -7.66 7.58
C TRP A 136 -13.48 -6.89 7.12
N TYR A 137 -13.49 -5.59 7.38
CA TYR A 137 -14.50 -4.66 6.88
C TYR A 137 -13.83 -3.45 6.23
N TYR A 138 -14.12 -3.25 4.95
CA TYR A 138 -13.68 -2.10 4.17
C TYR A 138 -14.88 -1.20 3.88
N PRO A 139 -14.99 -0.03 4.53
CA PRO A 139 -16.12 0.89 4.36
C PRO A 139 -16.04 1.73 3.07
N TYR A 140 -15.09 1.43 2.18
CA TYR A 140 -14.88 2.11 0.90
C TYR A 140 -14.66 1.06 -0.21
N PRO A 141 -14.97 1.40 -1.48
CA PRO A 141 -14.69 0.52 -2.59
C PRO A 141 -13.19 0.37 -2.76
N LEU A 142 -12.79 -0.81 -3.19
CA LEU A 142 -11.40 -1.15 -3.34
C LEU A 142 -11.15 -1.70 -4.73
N THR A 143 -10.26 -1.04 -5.47
CA THR A 143 -9.80 -1.51 -6.78
C THR A 143 -8.31 -1.72 -6.72
N TYR A 144 -7.86 -2.95 -7.00
CA TYR A 144 -6.45 -3.30 -6.96
C TYR A 144 -6.01 -3.95 -8.25
N SER A 145 -4.81 -3.59 -8.67
CA SER A 145 -4.06 -4.31 -9.69
C SER A 145 -2.61 -4.26 -9.26
N TYR A 146 -2.13 -5.35 -8.66
CA TYR A 146 -0.73 -5.48 -8.28
C TYR A 146 -0.02 -6.26 -9.37
N ASN A 147 0.90 -5.62 -10.07
CA ASN A 147 1.73 -6.28 -11.07
C ASN A 147 2.98 -6.86 -10.41
N THR A 148 3.86 -6.00 -9.91
CA THR A 148 5.14 -6.36 -9.26
C THR A 148 5.56 -5.26 -8.31
N ASN A 149 6.46 -5.57 -7.36
CA ASN A 149 7.09 -4.58 -6.48
C ASN A 149 6.05 -3.69 -5.78
N ALA A 150 5.11 -4.33 -5.08
CA ALA A 150 4.00 -3.62 -4.45
C ALA A 150 4.16 -3.63 -2.93
N LEU A 151 4.22 -2.44 -2.33
CA LEU A 151 4.06 -2.24 -0.89
C LEU A 151 2.58 -1.95 -0.61
N VAL A 152 2.03 -2.61 0.40
CA VAL A 152 0.66 -2.39 0.87
C VAL A 152 0.71 -2.07 2.35
N MET A 153 0.06 -0.98 2.74
CA MET A 153 -0.04 -0.54 4.13
C MET A 153 -1.51 -0.35 4.47
N GLU A 154 -1.91 -0.82 5.65
CA GLU A 154 -3.29 -0.76 6.10
C GLU A 154 -3.34 -0.31 7.56
N LEU A 155 -4.26 0.62 7.85
CA LEU A 155 -4.54 1.10 9.19
C LEU A 155 -5.90 0.56 9.66
N LEU A 156 -5.90 -0.02 10.85
CA LEU A 156 -6.99 -0.79 11.41
C LEU A 156 -7.52 -0.09 12.65
N ASN A 157 -8.84 -0.04 12.80
CA ASN A 157 -9.46 0.42 14.05
C ASN A 157 -9.61 -0.77 14.99
N LEU A 158 -8.78 -0.83 16.04
CA LEU A 158 -8.80 -1.90 17.05
C LEU A 158 -9.77 -1.63 18.20
N THR A 159 -10.34 -0.42 18.28
CA THR A 159 -11.33 -0.09 19.29
C THR A 159 -12.60 -0.91 19.09
N ASN A 160 -13.27 -1.28 20.19
CA ASN A 160 -14.46 -2.12 20.11
C ASN A 160 -15.52 -1.49 19.18
N PRO A 161 -16.08 -2.27 18.25
CA PRO A 161 -16.96 -1.72 17.23
C PRO A 161 -18.22 -1.11 17.82
N THR A 162 -18.75 -0.09 17.13
CA THR A 162 -20.11 0.41 17.35
C THR A 162 -21.14 -0.71 17.07
N SER A 163 -22.35 -0.56 17.61
CA SER A 163 -23.39 -1.62 17.66
C SER A 163 -23.74 -2.28 16.31
N SER A 164 -23.50 -1.63 15.17
CA SER A 164 -23.77 -2.18 13.83
C SER A 164 -22.72 -3.21 13.36
N LEU A 165 -21.46 -3.06 13.76
CA LEU A 165 -20.36 -3.97 13.41
C LEU A 165 -20.19 -5.11 14.43
N GLN A 166 -20.70 -4.92 15.65
CA GLN A 166 -20.67 -5.92 16.73
C GLN A 166 -21.30 -7.26 16.34
N SER A 167 -22.33 -7.26 15.50
CA SER A 167 -23.02 -8.49 15.06
C SER A 167 -22.21 -9.30 14.04
N SER A 168 -21.16 -8.71 13.46
CA SER A 168 -20.39 -9.31 12.37
C SER A 168 -18.95 -9.65 12.74
N ASN A 169 -18.46 -9.20 13.91
CA ASN A 169 -17.09 -9.40 14.38
C ASN A 169 -16.02 -9.03 13.33
N LYS A 170 -16.29 -8.03 12.48
CA LYS A 170 -15.37 -7.63 11.41
C LYS A 170 -14.50 -6.46 11.84
N LEU A 171 -13.20 -6.59 11.62
CA LEU A 171 -12.17 -5.60 11.91
C LEU A 171 -12.18 -4.51 10.82
N PRO A 172 -12.47 -3.24 11.17
CA PRO A 172 -12.47 -2.15 10.20
C PRO A 172 -11.06 -1.80 9.73
N VAL A 173 -10.88 -1.71 8.42
CA VAL A 173 -9.68 -1.13 7.79
C VAL A 173 -10.03 0.28 7.38
N ILE A 174 -9.55 1.26 8.14
CA ILE A 174 -9.96 2.67 8.02
C ILE A 174 -9.10 3.46 7.05
N TRP A 175 -7.92 2.96 6.71
CA TRP A 175 -7.08 3.50 5.65
C TRP A 175 -6.30 2.39 4.96
N TYR A 176 -6.12 2.57 3.66
CA TYR A 176 -5.39 1.67 2.78
C TYR A 176 -4.44 2.49 1.92
N ALA A 177 -3.22 2.00 1.74
CA ALA A 177 -2.28 2.50 0.75
C ALA A 177 -1.63 1.37 -0.05
N ASN A 178 -1.37 1.66 -1.32
CA ASN A 178 -0.52 0.85 -2.17
C ASN A 178 0.48 1.72 -2.92
N ALA A 179 1.74 1.31 -2.87
CA ALA A 179 2.77 1.77 -3.78
C ALA A 179 3.16 0.63 -4.70
N SER A 180 3.17 0.83 -6.01
CA SER A 180 3.65 -0.18 -6.95
C SER A 180 4.31 0.42 -8.18
N GLY A 181 5.22 -0.33 -8.80
CA GLY A 181 5.99 0.18 -9.93
C GLY A 181 7.06 -0.78 -10.39
N TYR A 182 7.98 -0.28 -11.20
CA TYR A 182 9.11 -1.06 -11.69
C TYR A 182 10.08 -1.41 -10.56
N LYS A 183 10.71 -2.59 -10.64
CA LYS A 183 11.80 -2.98 -9.75
C LYS A 183 13.12 -2.93 -10.52
N TYR A 184 14.03 -2.10 -10.06
CA TYR A 184 15.34 -1.92 -10.67
C TYR A 184 16.33 -3.00 -10.20
N GLY A 185 17.46 -3.15 -10.88
CA GLY A 185 18.49 -4.12 -10.50
C GLY A 185 19.27 -3.74 -9.23
N ASN A 186 19.25 -2.47 -8.83
CA ASN A 186 19.94 -1.95 -7.65
C ASN A 186 19.02 -2.06 -6.42
N SER A 187 19.46 -2.81 -5.39
CA SER A 187 18.67 -3.03 -4.17
C SER A 187 18.41 -1.77 -3.38
N ASP A 188 19.42 -0.91 -3.25
CA ASP A 188 19.40 0.27 -2.39
C ASP A 188 18.46 1.31 -3.00
N TYR A 189 18.55 1.52 -4.31
CA TYR A 189 17.61 2.38 -5.03
C TYR A 189 16.16 1.89 -4.92
N ASN A 190 15.91 0.57 -4.95
CA ASN A 190 14.56 0.06 -4.72
C ASN A 190 14.09 0.28 -3.28
N LEU A 191 14.99 0.26 -2.29
CA LEU A 191 14.65 0.59 -0.92
C LEU A 191 14.26 2.06 -0.81
N ASP A 192 15.06 2.97 -1.38
CA ASP A 192 14.75 4.41 -1.40
C ASP A 192 13.37 4.67 -2.02
N LEU A 193 13.05 4.01 -3.14
CA LEU A 193 11.73 4.08 -3.76
C LEU A 193 10.58 3.61 -2.86
N LEU A 194 10.81 2.63 -1.98
CA LEU A 194 9.81 2.16 -1.03
C LEU A 194 9.66 3.12 0.13
N LEU A 195 10.75 3.75 0.60
CA LEU A 195 10.73 4.77 1.65
C LEU A 195 10.01 6.03 1.17
N ASP A 196 10.38 6.57 0.00
CA ASP A 196 9.71 7.72 -0.64
C ASP A 196 8.19 7.46 -0.81
N ALA A 197 7.83 6.22 -1.13
CA ALA A 197 6.43 5.85 -1.31
C ALA A 197 5.65 5.76 0.01
N VAL A 198 6.32 5.43 1.13
CA VAL A 198 5.73 5.51 2.47
C VAL A 198 5.40 6.96 2.77
N ASP A 199 6.36 7.87 2.59
CA ASP A 199 6.19 9.30 2.83
C ASP A 199 5.07 9.87 1.97
N GLN A 200 5.11 9.64 0.65
CA GLN A 200 4.08 10.09 -0.28
C GLN A 200 2.67 9.60 0.11
N ALA A 201 2.52 8.36 0.57
CA ALA A 201 1.23 7.81 0.99
C ALA A 201 0.65 8.58 2.19
N PHE A 202 1.51 8.96 3.13
CA PHE A 202 1.11 9.72 4.31
C PHE A 202 0.95 11.21 4.01
N GLU A 203 1.74 11.80 3.12
CA GLU A 203 1.61 13.19 2.66
C GLU A 203 0.25 13.44 1.98
N GLN A 204 -0.18 12.52 1.11
CA GLN A 204 -1.48 12.62 0.45
C GLN A 204 -2.67 12.19 1.33
N SER A 205 -2.39 11.80 2.58
CA SER A 205 -3.38 11.36 3.59
C SER A 205 -3.40 12.29 4.81
N SER A 206 -3.48 13.60 4.58
CA SER A 206 -3.39 14.64 5.62
C SER A 206 -4.46 14.56 6.73
N TYR A 207 -5.54 13.80 6.50
CA TYR A 207 -6.58 13.52 7.50
C TYR A 207 -6.13 12.53 8.60
N ILE A 208 -5.03 11.78 8.38
CA ILE A 208 -4.44 10.90 9.40
C ILE A 208 -3.61 11.77 10.34
N SER A 209 -4.17 12.12 11.50
CA SER A 209 -3.51 12.89 12.54
C SER A 209 -4.27 12.75 13.85
N ALA A 210 -3.55 12.58 14.95
CA ALA A 210 -4.13 12.61 16.30
C ALA A 210 -4.50 14.03 16.76
N ASN A 211 -4.10 15.07 16.00
CA ASN A 211 -4.18 16.47 16.40
C ASN A 211 -5.05 17.33 15.46
N ASN A 212 -5.85 16.71 14.59
CA ASN A 212 -6.71 17.44 13.64
C ASN A 212 -7.95 18.04 14.31
#